data_AF-A0A7C1EHP5-F1
#
_entry.id   AF-A0A7C1EHP5-F1
#
_cell.length_a   1.000
_cell.length_b   1.000
_cell.length_c   1.000
_cell.angle_alpha   90.00
_cell.angle_beta   90.00
_cell.angle_gamma   90.00
#
_symmetry.space_group_name_H-M   'P 1'
#
loop_
_entity.id
_entity.type
_entity.pdbx_description
1 polymer ?
#
loop_
_entity_poly.entity_id
_entity_poly.type
_entity_poly.pdbx_seq_one_letter_code
_entity_poly.pdbx_strand_id
1 'polypeptide(L)'
;MFGWLTLLRQRDPAAMLLGLAFLTLMGGIMLIWVEARLRTPTVVFMIPLAAYGIVYGIEHFPVRGRTVSRSDLKHFALSAAMIIAVLSIAQVFYLKLPRPVIVDELPDSAQRAEAVYDQTLKLVGWEIQESYSRAGIIEPFHPYVVSLYWELLKPTPIDYNFALAFVVDGERVLGTDHPIGYVSHPRLTTSQWETRKIYVEHVSLAYKEFSGPVEISGDLLLSVYSDRTAIQLLPAEGVPSAPTHLRLAQPALIWGTGELPDMIANPAEPIPFGNILRLAGWTYPCVVKQGKLMEVTLGWHTTQQPISRSYIFAVYILSETHDITAQADSPPHNGRLLSTSLPTNFAFSDTKQFSAPSELGVYSVYTAIYDYETKDRLTIPGVSDGLFKLGTIEVSSLDVPQTADSACYADKEAAK
;
A
#
# COMPACT_ATOMS: atom_id res chain seq x y z
N MET A 1 -16.46 -37.30 0.19
CA MET A 1 -17.61 -37.54 1.08
C MET A 1 -18.08 -38.99 1.10
N PHE A 2 -18.50 -39.59 -0.03
CA PHE A 2 -18.91 -41.01 -0.06
C PHE A 2 -17.88 -41.94 0.58
N GLY A 3 -16.62 -41.84 0.13
CA GLY A 3 -15.50 -42.57 0.75
C GLY A 3 -15.32 -42.28 2.23
N TRP A 4 -15.54 -41.05 2.69
CA TRP A 4 -15.39 -40.66 4.10
C TRP A 4 -16.43 -41.36 4.98
N LEU A 5 -17.68 -41.44 4.51
CA LEU A 5 -18.76 -42.13 5.21
C LEU A 5 -18.57 -43.65 5.24
N THR A 6 -18.06 -44.24 4.17
CA THR A 6 -17.74 -45.67 4.13
C THR A 6 -16.54 -45.99 5.03
N LEU A 7 -15.51 -45.15 5.04
CA LEU A 7 -14.33 -45.23 5.90
C LEU A 7 -14.69 -45.18 7.40
N LEU A 8 -15.49 -44.19 7.82
CA LEU A 8 -15.96 -44.08 9.22
C LEU A 8 -16.70 -45.32 9.71
N ARG A 9 -17.44 -45.98 8.81
CA ARG A 9 -18.25 -47.15 9.14
C ARG A 9 -17.43 -48.41 9.33
N GLN A 10 -16.40 -48.61 8.50
CA GLN A 10 -15.58 -49.82 8.54
C GLN A 10 -14.67 -49.91 9.77
N ARG A 11 -14.53 -48.82 10.54
CA ARG A 11 -13.60 -48.74 11.69
C ARG A 11 -12.17 -49.13 11.33
N ASP A 12 -11.78 -48.92 10.08
CA ASP A 12 -10.40 -49.14 9.66
C ASP A 12 -9.53 -48.01 10.26
N PRO A 13 -8.47 -48.35 11.03
CA PRO A 13 -7.64 -47.34 11.67
C PRO A 13 -6.91 -46.43 10.66
N ALA A 14 -6.50 -46.95 9.49
CA ALA A 14 -5.84 -46.15 8.45
C ALA A 14 -6.83 -45.14 7.84
N ALA A 15 -8.06 -45.59 7.65
CA ALA A 15 -9.18 -44.80 7.17
C ALA A 15 -9.54 -43.62 8.09
N MET A 16 -9.62 -43.90 9.40
CA MET A 16 -9.91 -42.87 10.41
C MET A 16 -8.78 -41.84 10.49
N LEU A 17 -7.52 -42.27 10.41
CA LEU A 17 -6.37 -41.37 10.43
C LEU A 17 -6.36 -40.43 9.22
N LEU A 18 -6.64 -40.95 8.03
CA LEU A 18 -6.72 -40.15 6.80
C LEU A 18 -7.91 -39.16 6.84
N GLY A 19 -9.03 -39.60 7.42
CA GLY A 19 -10.20 -38.75 7.61
C GLY A 19 -9.99 -37.63 8.63
N LEU A 20 -9.34 -37.93 9.75
CA LEU A 20 -8.95 -36.94 10.75
C LEU A 20 -7.94 -35.95 10.19
N ALA A 21 -6.92 -36.41 9.46
CA ALA A 21 -5.96 -35.54 8.79
C ALA A 21 -6.64 -34.55 7.82
N PHE A 22 -7.62 -35.02 7.05
CA PHE A 22 -8.43 -34.15 6.17
C PHE A 22 -9.21 -33.09 6.96
N LEU A 23 -9.91 -33.48 8.03
CA LEU A 23 -10.67 -32.53 8.86
C LEU A 23 -9.76 -31.52 9.56
N THR A 24 -8.62 -31.96 10.10
CA THR A 24 -7.63 -31.09 10.74
C THR A 24 -7.05 -30.11 9.73
N LEU A 25 -6.69 -30.57 8.53
CA LEU A 25 -6.24 -29.68 7.45
C LEU A 25 -7.34 -28.67 7.09
N MET A 26 -8.59 -29.11 6.95
CA MET A 26 -9.70 -28.22 6.60
C MET A 26 -10.00 -27.20 7.69
N GLY A 27 -9.96 -27.60 8.96
CA GLY A 27 -10.04 -26.70 10.10
C GLY A 27 -8.88 -25.70 10.12
N GLY A 28 -7.66 -26.16 9.85
CA GLY A 28 -6.48 -25.29 9.72
C GLY A 28 -6.62 -24.27 8.59
N ILE A 29 -7.10 -24.69 7.42
CA ILE A 29 -7.38 -23.80 6.28
C ILE A 29 -8.47 -22.79 6.62
N MET A 30 -9.50 -23.18 7.38
CA MET A 30 -10.56 -22.26 7.82
C MET A 30 -10.09 -21.26 8.88
N LEU A 31 -9.11 -21.63 9.71
CA LEU A 31 -8.51 -20.76 10.73
C LEU A 31 -7.49 -19.78 10.14
N ILE A 32 -6.76 -20.19 9.09
CA ILE A 32 -5.82 -19.33 8.37
C ILE A 32 -6.63 -18.54 7.33
N TRP A 33 -7.14 -17.38 7.73
CA TRP A 33 -7.95 -16.48 6.90
C TRP A 33 -7.18 -15.83 5.73
N VAL A 34 -6.02 -16.37 5.36
CA VAL A 34 -5.08 -15.75 4.41
C VAL A 34 -5.19 -16.43 3.04
N GLU A 35 -5.86 -15.72 2.15
CA GLU A 35 -5.96 -15.90 0.70
C GLU A 35 -6.49 -17.25 0.17
N ALA A 36 -7.40 -17.14 -0.79
CA ALA A 36 -8.14 -18.19 -1.50
C ALA A 36 -7.29 -19.23 -2.30
N ARG A 37 -6.00 -19.41 -2.00
CA ARG A 37 -5.03 -20.24 -2.75
C ARG A 37 -4.80 -21.64 -2.16
N LEU A 38 -5.38 -22.00 -1.02
CA LEU A 38 -5.26 -23.34 -0.41
C LEU A 38 -6.20 -24.40 -1.02
N ARG A 39 -6.59 -24.27 -2.29
CA ARG A 39 -7.37 -25.30 -2.99
C ARG A 39 -6.54 -26.57 -3.25
N THR A 40 -5.25 -26.40 -3.56
CA THR A 40 -4.36 -27.48 -4.00
C THR A 40 -4.07 -28.55 -2.93
N PRO A 41 -3.80 -28.20 -1.65
CA PRO A 41 -3.58 -29.21 -0.60
C PRO A 41 -4.81 -30.08 -0.36
N THR A 42 -6.01 -29.49 -0.42
CA THR A 42 -7.28 -30.20 -0.20
C THR A 42 -7.50 -31.29 -1.25
N VAL A 43 -7.14 -31.02 -2.52
CA VAL A 43 -7.29 -31.99 -3.62
C VAL A 43 -6.46 -33.26 -3.38
N VAL A 44 -5.26 -33.15 -2.81
CA VAL A 44 -4.38 -34.30 -2.52
C VAL A 44 -5.05 -35.29 -1.57
N PHE A 45 -5.81 -34.82 -0.58
CA PHE A 45 -6.56 -35.68 0.33
C PHE A 45 -7.89 -36.16 -0.25
N MET A 46 -8.52 -35.37 -1.13
CA MET A 46 -9.77 -35.75 -1.78
C MET A 46 -9.59 -36.91 -2.76
N ILE A 47 -8.44 -37.04 -3.43
CA ILE A 47 -8.19 -38.10 -4.42
C ILE A 47 -8.23 -39.51 -3.80
N PRO A 48 -7.45 -39.85 -2.74
CA PRO A 48 -7.52 -41.16 -2.09
C PRO A 48 -8.91 -41.46 -1.52
N LEU A 49 -9.58 -40.45 -0.97
CA LEU A 49 -10.92 -40.54 -0.43
C LEU A 49 -11.98 -40.83 -1.50
N ALA A 50 -11.86 -40.20 -2.67
CA ALA A 50 -12.71 -40.47 -3.82
C ALA A 50 -12.44 -41.88 -4.37
N ALA A 51 -11.17 -42.25 -4.54
CA ALA A 51 -10.75 -43.56 -5.03
C ALA A 51 -11.27 -44.69 -4.13
N TYR A 52 -11.10 -44.58 -2.81
CA TYR A 52 -11.64 -45.55 -1.86
C TYR A 52 -13.16 -45.67 -1.96
N GLY A 53 -13.86 -44.53 -2.06
CA GLY A 53 -15.30 -44.51 -2.25
C GLY A 53 -15.74 -45.22 -3.53
N ILE A 54 -15.03 -45.02 -4.63
CA ILE A 54 -15.31 -45.66 -5.92
C ILE A 54 -15.08 -47.18 -5.83
N VAL A 55 -13.92 -47.62 -5.31
CA VAL A 55 -13.59 -49.05 -5.16
C VAL A 55 -14.63 -49.75 -4.27
N TYR A 56 -14.95 -49.16 -3.12
CA TYR A 56 -15.97 -49.70 -2.23
C TYR A 56 -17.33 -49.84 -2.92
N GLY A 57 -17.72 -48.83 -3.71
CA GLY A 57 -18.93 -48.86 -4.51
C GLY A 57 -18.94 -50.00 -5.53
N ILE A 58 -17.84 -50.19 -6.26
CA ILE A 58 -17.71 -51.26 -7.27
C ILE A 58 -17.79 -52.65 -6.61
N GLU A 59 -17.11 -52.86 -5.49
CA GLU A 59 -17.08 -54.16 -4.80
C GLU A 59 -18.44 -54.55 -4.22
N HIS A 60 -19.20 -53.59 -3.70
CA HIS A 60 -20.48 -53.84 -3.03
C HIS A 60 -21.69 -53.78 -3.96
N PHE A 61 -21.53 -53.23 -5.18
CA PHE A 61 -22.55 -53.20 -6.22
C PHE A 61 -22.07 -53.90 -7.50
N PRO A 62 -21.80 -55.23 -7.46
CA PRO A 62 -21.33 -55.95 -8.64
C PRO A 62 -22.43 -55.96 -9.72
N VAL A 63 -22.04 -55.58 -10.94
CA VAL A 63 -22.92 -55.45 -12.12
C VAL A 63 -23.53 -56.79 -12.58
N ARG A 64 -23.16 -57.93 -11.97
CA ARG A 64 -23.69 -59.25 -12.33
C ARG A 64 -24.18 -60.05 -11.12
N GLY A 65 -25.48 -60.34 -11.11
CA GLY A 65 -26.08 -61.54 -10.50
C GLY A 65 -26.26 -61.58 -8.98
N ARG A 66 -25.82 -60.57 -8.22
CA ARG A 66 -26.09 -60.50 -6.77
C ARG A 66 -27.30 -59.63 -6.48
N THR A 67 -28.21 -60.14 -5.65
CA THR A 67 -29.30 -59.36 -5.07
C THR A 67 -28.72 -58.37 -4.05
N VAL A 68 -28.81 -57.07 -4.35
CA VAL A 68 -28.39 -56.00 -3.44
C VAL A 68 -29.26 -56.03 -2.19
N SER A 69 -28.67 -56.09 -1.01
CA SER A 69 -29.43 -56.06 0.24
C SER A 69 -30.13 -54.71 0.40
N ARG A 70 -31.37 -54.73 0.92
CA ARG A 70 -32.11 -53.49 1.25
C ARG A 70 -31.32 -52.58 2.19
N SER A 71 -30.44 -53.14 3.01
CA SER A 71 -29.54 -52.38 3.86
C SER A 71 -28.52 -51.59 3.03
N ASP A 72 -27.81 -52.22 2.09
CA ASP A 72 -26.83 -51.55 1.22
C ASP A 72 -27.45 -50.40 0.42
N LEU A 73 -28.68 -50.59 -0.08
CA LEU A 73 -29.43 -49.55 -0.78
C LEU A 73 -29.69 -48.32 0.11
N LYS A 74 -30.09 -48.53 1.37
CA LYS A 74 -30.32 -47.43 2.33
C LYS A 74 -29.04 -46.63 2.60
N HIS A 75 -27.89 -47.30 2.70
CA HIS A 75 -26.62 -46.62 2.95
C HIS A 75 -26.16 -45.81 1.75
N PHE A 76 -26.30 -46.37 0.55
CA PHE A 76 -26.02 -45.62 -0.67
C PHE A 76 -26.92 -44.39 -0.78
N ALA A 77 -28.22 -44.54 -0.55
CA ALA A 77 -29.18 -43.44 -0.55
C ALA A 77 -28.82 -42.36 0.48
N LEU A 78 -28.42 -42.75 1.70
CA LEU A 78 -27.99 -41.81 2.73
C LEU A 78 -26.73 -41.04 2.33
N SER A 79 -25.71 -41.73 1.79
CA SER A 79 -24.49 -41.09 1.32
C SER A 79 -24.75 -40.15 0.15
N ALA A 80 -25.60 -40.54 -0.81
CA ALA A 80 -26.03 -39.69 -1.91
C ALA A 80 -26.80 -38.46 -1.40
N ALA A 81 -27.74 -38.64 -0.47
CA ALA A 81 -28.48 -37.54 0.15
C ALA A 81 -27.55 -36.57 0.87
N MET A 82 -26.51 -37.05 1.56
CA MET A 82 -25.54 -36.19 2.24
C MET A 82 -24.66 -35.40 1.27
N ILE A 83 -24.25 -36.01 0.15
CA ILE A 83 -23.52 -35.31 -0.92
C ILE A 83 -24.39 -34.21 -1.51
N ILE A 84 -25.64 -34.52 -1.84
CA ILE A 84 -26.61 -33.55 -2.35
C ILE A 84 -26.76 -32.41 -1.33
N ALA A 85 -26.95 -32.72 -0.05
CA ALA A 85 -27.06 -31.70 1.01
C ALA A 85 -25.84 -30.78 1.07
N VAL A 86 -24.61 -31.33 1.03
CA VAL A 86 -23.38 -30.52 1.04
C VAL A 86 -23.23 -29.69 -0.23
N LEU A 87 -23.54 -30.24 -1.41
CA LEU A 87 -23.53 -29.48 -2.66
C LEU A 87 -24.60 -28.38 -2.66
N SER A 88 -25.79 -28.63 -2.12
CA SER A 88 -26.82 -27.61 -1.96
C SER A 88 -26.39 -26.50 -0.99
N ILE A 89 -25.74 -26.84 0.13
CA ILE A 89 -25.16 -25.86 1.05
C ILE A 89 -24.07 -25.05 0.35
N ALA A 90 -23.16 -25.70 -0.36
CA ALA A 90 -22.12 -25.04 -1.14
C ALA A 90 -22.71 -24.10 -2.21
N GLN A 91 -23.80 -24.52 -2.88
CA GLN A 91 -24.54 -23.67 -3.82
C GLN A 91 -25.15 -22.44 -3.14
N VAL A 92 -25.72 -22.59 -1.93
CA VAL A 92 -26.24 -21.44 -1.15
C VAL A 92 -25.11 -20.46 -0.83
N PHE A 93 -23.94 -20.95 -0.41
CA PHE A 93 -22.78 -20.09 -0.15
C PHE A 93 -22.23 -19.45 -1.43
N TYR A 94 -22.18 -20.20 -2.53
CA TYR A 94 -21.80 -19.70 -3.85
C TYR A 94 -22.69 -18.54 -4.30
N LEU A 95 -24.02 -18.66 -4.11
CA LEU A 95 -24.98 -17.61 -4.42
C LEU A 95 -24.88 -16.38 -3.51
N LYS A 96 -24.20 -16.51 -2.37
CA LYS A 96 -23.91 -15.42 -1.41
C LYS A 96 -22.52 -14.81 -1.60
N LEU A 97 -21.73 -15.27 -2.57
CA LEU A 97 -20.47 -14.61 -2.91
C LEU A 97 -20.73 -13.17 -3.37
N PRO A 98 -19.78 -12.25 -3.16
CA PRO A 98 -19.93 -10.85 -3.54
C PRO A 98 -20.27 -10.71 -5.02
N ARG A 99 -21.45 -10.16 -5.32
CA ARG A 99 -21.88 -9.86 -6.68
C ARG A 99 -21.13 -8.64 -7.21
N PRO A 100 -21.07 -8.44 -8.54
CA PRO A 100 -20.60 -7.18 -9.11
C PRO A 100 -21.32 -6.02 -8.41
N VAL A 101 -20.55 -5.10 -7.86
CA VAL A 101 -21.10 -3.89 -7.23
C VAL A 101 -21.36 -2.90 -8.35
N ILE A 102 -22.61 -2.44 -8.43
CA ILE A 102 -23.05 -1.45 -9.40
C ILE A 102 -23.62 -0.27 -8.61
N VAL A 103 -23.22 0.94 -9.00
CA VAL A 103 -23.75 2.17 -8.43
C VAL A 103 -24.41 2.99 -9.54
N ASP A 104 -25.44 3.75 -9.18
CA ASP A 104 -26.12 4.64 -10.12
C ASP A 104 -25.35 5.96 -10.29
N GLU A 105 -24.66 6.40 -9.24
CA GLU A 105 -23.90 7.64 -9.20
C GLU A 105 -22.54 7.43 -8.50
N LEU A 106 -21.56 8.25 -8.87
CA LEU A 106 -20.24 8.24 -8.24
C LEU A 106 -20.36 8.78 -6.80
N PRO A 107 -19.80 8.09 -5.78
CA PRO A 107 -19.82 8.60 -4.41
C PRO A 107 -19.13 9.96 -4.28
N ASP A 108 -19.61 10.80 -3.35
CA ASP A 108 -19.04 12.14 -3.11
C ASP A 108 -17.57 12.12 -2.67
N SER A 109 -17.12 11.02 -2.07
CA SER A 109 -15.74 10.80 -1.66
C SER A 109 -14.80 10.41 -2.82
N ALA A 110 -15.35 9.96 -3.95
CA ALA A 110 -14.54 9.52 -5.07
C ALA A 110 -14.07 10.68 -5.94
N GLN A 111 -12.82 10.59 -6.41
CA GLN A 111 -12.23 11.56 -7.33
C GLN A 111 -12.71 11.28 -8.76
N ARG A 112 -13.26 12.31 -9.41
CA ARG A 112 -13.68 12.23 -10.82
C ARG A 112 -12.47 12.21 -11.74
N ALA A 113 -12.46 11.31 -12.72
CA ALA A 113 -11.39 11.21 -13.73
C ALA A 113 -11.86 11.56 -15.14
N GLU A 114 -13.11 11.20 -15.50
CA GLU A 114 -13.68 11.40 -16.84
C GLU A 114 -12.80 10.84 -17.99
N ALA A 115 -11.96 9.85 -17.70
CA ALA A 115 -11.02 9.27 -18.66
C ALA A 115 -11.72 8.24 -19.56
N VAL A 116 -11.68 8.45 -20.87
CA VAL A 116 -12.29 7.59 -21.89
C VAL A 116 -11.21 6.84 -22.66
N TYR A 117 -11.42 5.54 -22.82
CA TYR A 117 -10.52 4.63 -23.51
C TYR A 117 -11.23 4.06 -24.73
N ASP A 118 -10.65 4.31 -25.91
CA ASP A 118 -11.15 3.82 -27.21
C ASP A 118 -12.65 4.15 -27.43
N GLN A 119 -13.09 5.31 -26.93
CA GLN A 119 -14.48 5.80 -27.00
C GLN A 119 -15.54 4.80 -26.49
N THR A 120 -15.14 3.83 -25.67
CA THR A 120 -15.97 2.67 -25.32
C THR A 120 -16.07 2.49 -23.82
N LEU A 121 -14.92 2.47 -23.14
CA LEU A 121 -14.83 2.30 -21.70
C LEU A 121 -14.46 3.65 -21.07
N LYS A 122 -15.10 3.99 -19.97
CA LYS A 122 -14.82 5.22 -19.22
C LYS A 122 -14.48 4.89 -17.78
N LEU A 123 -13.39 5.44 -17.27
CA LEU A 123 -13.16 5.56 -15.83
C LEU A 123 -13.88 6.84 -15.35
N VAL A 124 -15.02 6.65 -14.69
CA VAL A 124 -15.83 7.75 -14.14
C VAL A 124 -15.07 8.40 -12.99
N GLY A 125 -14.48 7.59 -12.11
CA GLY A 125 -13.70 8.07 -10.99
C GLY A 125 -12.99 6.94 -10.25
N TRP A 126 -12.34 7.29 -9.15
CA TRP A 126 -11.65 6.34 -8.29
C TRP A 126 -11.64 6.83 -6.83
N GLU A 127 -11.40 5.93 -5.89
CA GLU A 127 -11.35 6.24 -4.46
C GLU A 127 -10.36 5.32 -3.75
N ILE A 128 -9.48 5.87 -2.91
CA ILE A 128 -8.67 5.06 -2.00
C ILE A 128 -9.52 4.68 -0.79
N GLN A 129 -9.59 3.39 -0.48
CA GLN A 129 -10.41 2.87 0.61
C GLN A 129 -9.65 2.95 1.94
N GLU A 130 -9.89 4.02 2.68
CA GLU A 130 -9.20 4.30 3.96
C GLU A 130 -9.41 3.24 5.05
N SER A 131 -10.45 2.40 4.91
CA SER A 131 -10.69 1.27 5.82
C SER A 131 -9.61 0.18 5.77
N TYR A 132 -8.81 0.13 4.69
CA TYR A 132 -7.75 -0.86 4.49
C TYR A 132 -6.35 -0.26 4.65
N SER A 133 -6.18 0.95 4.15
CA SER A 133 -4.90 1.67 4.16
C SER A 133 -5.18 3.17 4.18
N ARG A 134 -4.44 3.93 4.98
CA ARG A 134 -4.56 5.40 5.01
C ARG A 134 -4.30 5.98 3.62
N ALA A 135 -5.11 6.94 3.19
CA ALA A 135 -4.92 7.60 1.90
C ALA A 135 -3.51 8.22 1.82
N GLY A 136 -2.83 7.97 0.70
CA GLY A 136 -1.47 8.46 0.47
C GLY A 136 -0.36 7.61 1.11
N ILE A 137 -0.66 6.46 1.72
CA ILE A 137 0.37 5.61 2.34
C ILE A 137 0.19 4.15 1.96
N ILE A 138 1.22 3.57 1.36
CA ILE A 138 1.34 2.12 1.16
C ILE A 138 2.17 1.56 2.31
N GLU A 139 1.53 0.77 3.18
CA GLU A 139 2.23 0.06 4.25
C GLU A 139 2.57 -1.38 3.80
N PRO A 140 3.82 -1.85 3.96
CA PRO A 140 4.16 -3.23 3.69
C PRO A 140 3.22 -4.21 4.41
N PHE A 141 2.88 -5.30 3.72
CA PHE A 141 1.98 -6.37 4.19
C PHE A 141 0.53 -5.96 4.50
N HIS A 142 0.17 -4.69 4.29
CA HIS A 142 -1.21 -4.22 4.35
C HIS A 142 -1.72 -3.94 2.93
N PRO A 143 -2.96 -4.31 2.62
CA PRO A 143 -3.52 -4.06 1.29
C PRO A 143 -3.81 -2.58 1.11
N TYR A 144 -3.20 -1.98 0.09
CA TYR A 144 -3.58 -0.66 -0.41
C TYR A 144 -4.70 -0.80 -1.42
N VAL A 145 -5.93 -0.47 -1.03
CA VAL A 145 -7.13 -0.77 -1.82
C VAL A 145 -7.64 0.48 -2.55
N VAL A 146 -7.81 0.36 -3.85
CA VAL A 146 -8.38 1.39 -4.73
C VAL A 146 -9.68 0.87 -5.33
N SER A 147 -10.76 1.62 -5.16
CA SER A 147 -12.01 1.42 -5.89
C SER A 147 -11.94 2.16 -7.22
N LEU A 148 -12.15 1.45 -8.33
CA LEU A 148 -12.20 2.01 -9.67
C LEU A 148 -13.65 1.94 -10.18
N TYR A 149 -14.18 3.08 -10.61
CA TYR A 149 -15.58 3.22 -11.06
C TYR A 149 -15.62 3.32 -12.57
N TRP A 150 -16.12 2.27 -13.22
CA TRP A 150 -16.08 2.10 -14.66
C TRP A 150 -17.47 2.17 -15.28
N GLU A 151 -17.60 2.81 -16.44
CA GLU A 151 -18.83 2.86 -17.22
C GLU A 151 -18.56 2.41 -18.65
N LEU A 152 -19.45 1.57 -19.20
CA LEU A 152 -19.43 1.23 -20.60
C LEU A 152 -20.34 2.21 -21.39
N LEU A 153 -19.74 2.97 -22.31
CA LEU A 153 -20.43 3.99 -23.10
C LEU A 153 -21.23 3.37 -24.26
N LYS A 154 -20.72 2.30 -24.86
CA LYS A 154 -21.35 1.54 -25.95
C LYS A 154 -21.03 0.04 -25.83
N PRO A 155 -21.92 -0.86 -26.28
CA PRO A 155 -21.64 -2.29 -26.24
C PRO A 155 -20.36 -2.63 -26.99
N THR A 156 -19.58 -3.58 -26.49
CA THR A 156 -18.28 -3.95 -27.06
C THR A 156 -18.04 -5.44 -26.97
N PRO A 157 -17.36 -6.07 -27.96
CA PRO A 157 -16.87 -7.43 -27.82
C PRO A 157 -15.52 -7.51 -27.08
N ILE A 158 -14.94 -6.37 -26.70
CA ILE A 158 -13.59 -6.29 -26.12
C ILE A 158 -13.64 -6.50 -24.60
N ASP A 159 -12.80 -7.40 -24.10
CA ASP A 159 -12.55 -7.58 -22.68
C ASP A 159 -11.29 -6.79 -22.27
N TYR A 160 -11.48 -5.60 -21.71
CA TYR A 160 -10.37 -4.74 -21.30
C TYR A 160 -9.64 -5.28 -20.08
N ASN A 161 -8.38 -4.90 -19.96
CA ASN A 161 -7.52 -5.18 -18.84
C ASN A 161 -6.93 -3.87 -18.31
N PHE A 162 -6.47 -3.90 -17.06
CA PHE A 162 -5.79 -2.77 -16.46
C PHE A 162 -4.53 -3.23 -15.72
N ALA A 163 -3.56 -2.32 -15.62
CA ALA A 163 -2.44 -2.41 -14.71
C ALA A 163 -2.52 -1.27 -13.70
N LEU A 164 -2.49 -1.60 -12.41
CA LEU A 164 -2.39 -0.64 -11.32
C LEU A 164 -0.99 -0.80 -10.71
N ALA A 165 -0.18 0.26 -10.72
CA ALA A 165 1.22 0.20 -10.31
C ALA A 165 1.62 1.40 -9.46
N PHE A 166 2.42 1.15 -8.43
CA PHE A 166 3.19 2.16 -7.72
C PHE A 166 4.57 2.26 -8.39
N VAL A 167 4.86 3.45 -8.91
CA VAL A 167 6.02 3.74 -9.74
C VAL A 167 6.87 4.83 -9.09
N VAL A 168 8.17 4.59 -8.99
CA VAL A 168 9.15 5.53 -8.46
C VAL A 168 10.20 5.76 -9.55
N ASP A 169 10.46 7.01 -9.92
CA ASP A 169 11.43 7.38 -10.95
C ASP A 169 11.28 6.61 -12.28
N GLY A 170 10.03 6.29 -12.65
CA GLY A 170 9.70 5.53 -13.86
C GLY A 170 9.79 4.01 -13.72
N GLU A 171 10.26 3.49 -12.58
CA GLU A 171 10.33 2.06 -12.30
C GLU A 171 9.14 1.56 -11.48
N ARG A 172 8.53 0.46 -11.91
CA ARG A 172 7.44 -0.20 -11.19
C ARG A 172 7.97 -0.93 -9.96
N VAL A 173 7.69 -0.40 -8.77
CA VAL A 173 8.10 -0.98 -7.48
C VAL A 173 7.07 -2.01 -6.99
N LEU A 174 5.79 -1.75 -7.22
CA LEU A 174 4.67 -2.64 -6.88
C LEU A 174 3.59 -2.51 -7.94
N GLY A 175 2.84 -3.57 -8.22
CA GLY A 175 1.64 -3.44 -9.04
C GLY A 175 0.94 -4.76 -9.31
N THR A 176 -0.25 -4.69 -9.90
CA THR A 176 -0.99 -5.85 -10.38
C THR A 176 -1.64 -5.60 -11.73
N ASP A 177 -1.84 -6.66 -12.51
CA ASP A 177 -2.40 -6.64 -13.86
C ASP A 177 -3.58 -7.62 -13.90
N HIS A 178 -4.78 -7.12 -14.19
CA HIS A 178 -5.99 -7.93 -14.18
C HIS A 178 -6.98 -7.54 -15.30
N PRO A 179 -7.80 -8.49 -15.77
CA PRO A 179 -8.99 -8.16 -16.55
C PRO A 179 -9.94 -7.28 -15.73
N ILE A 180 -10.54 -6.27 -16.37
CA ILE A 180 -11.63 -5.51 -15.76
C ILE A 180 -12.84 -6.45 -15.64
N GLY A 181 -13.46 -6.51 -14.45
CA GLY A 181 -14.50 -7.49 -14.13
C GLY A 181 -14.03 -8.66 -13.27
N TYR A 182 -12.71 -8.77 -13.01
CA TYR A 182 -12.10 -9.95 -12.38
C TYR A 182 -12.47 -10.11 -10.90
N VAL A 183 -12.69 -9.01 -10.16
CA VAL A 183 -12.93 -9.06 -8.71
C VAL A 183 -14.37 -9.46 -8.36
N SER A 184 -15.28 -9.41 -9.34
CA SER A 184 -16.69 -9.75 -9.15
C SER A 184 -16.97 -11.26 -9.20
N HIS A 185 -18.02 -11.71 -8.49
CA HIS A 185 -18.52 -13.09 -8.58
C HIS A 185 -20.02 -13.18 -8.95
N PRO A 186 -20.41 -13.89 -10.02
CA PRO A 186 -19.51 -14.47 -11.03
C PRO A 186 -18.70 -13.38 -11.73
N ARG A 187 -17.54 -13.76 -12.28
CA ARG A 187 -16.73 -12.83 -13.08
C ARG A 187 -17.56 -12.32 -14.24
N LEU A 188 -17.56 -11.01 -14.43
CA LEU A 188 -18.33 -10.36 -15.49
C LEU A 188 -17.38 -9.46 -16.28
N THR A 189 -16.98 -9.89 -17.48
CA THR A 189 -16.03 -9.13 -18.30
C THR A 189 -16.71 -7.94 -18.98
N THR A 190 -15.93 -6.96 -19.46
CA THR A 190 -16.49 -5.72 -20.04
C THR A 190 -17.39 -5.96 -21.26
N SER A 191 -17.21 -7.06 -22.01
CA SER A 191 -18.12 -7.42 -23.10
C SER A 191 -19.51 -7.88 -22.65
N GLN A 192 -19.66 -8.21 -21.36
CA GLN A 192 -20.90 -8.64 -20.74
C GLN A 192 -21.60 -7.52 -19.96
N TRP A 193 -20.98 -6.34 -19.87
CA TRP A 193 -21.51 -5.21 -19.12
C TRP A 193 -22.66 -4.53 -19.85
N GLU A 194 -23.62 -4.03 -19.08
CA GLU A 194 -24.66 -3.15 -19.60
C GLU A 194 -24.12 -1.73 -19.72
N THR A 195 -24.55 -1.02 -20.76
CA THR A 195 -24.15 0.38 -20.94
C THR A 195 -24.77 1.28 -19.90
N ARG A 196 -24.09 2.39 -19.57
CA ARG A 196 -24.54 3.41 -18.61
C ARG A 196 -24.71 2.96 -17.16
N LYS A 197 -24.23 1.77 -16.81
CA LYS A 197 -24.07 1.33 -15.41
C LYS A 197 -22.65 1.58 -14.96
N ILE A 198 -22.48 2.00 -13.70
CA ILE A 198 -21.16 2.19 -13.10
C ILE A 198 -20.81 0.92 -12.31
N TYR A 199 -19.86 0.15 -12.84
CA TYR A 199 -19.31 -1.03 -12.19
C TYR A 199 -18.14 -0.63 -11.29
N VAL A 200 -18.09 -1.20 -10.08
CA VAL A 200 -17.04 -0.92 -9.11
C VAL A 200 -16.09 -2.10 -8.98
N GLU A 201 -14.80 -1.83 -9.16
CA GLU A 201 -13.71 -2.81 -8.95
C GLU A 201 -12.87 -2.39 -7.73
N HIS A 202 -12.84 -3.23 -6.69
CA HIS A 202 -11.95 -3.04 -5.54
C HIS A 202 -10.65 -3.78 -5.77
N VAL A 203 -9.57 -3.04 -6.02
CA VAL A 203 -8.25 -3.59 -6.38
C VAL A 203 -7.27 -3.33 -5.25
N SER A 204 -6.62 -4.37 -4.76
CA SER A 204 -5.59 -4.26 -3.73
C SER A 204 -4.18 -4.34 -4.32
N LEU A 205 -3.29 -3.46 -3.87
CA LEU A 205 -1.84 -3.61 -3.98
C LEU A 205 -1.29 -4.07 -2.64
N ALA A 206 -0.56 -5.19 -2.61
CA ALA A 206 0.07 -5.68 -1.39
C ALA A 206 1.37 -6.41 -1.72
N TYR A 207 2.38 -6.22 -0.87
CA TYR A 207 3.60 -7.02 -0.91
C TYR A 207 3.35 -8.40 -0.31
N LYS A 208 3.79 -9.44 -1.02
CA LYS A 208 3.90 -10.80 -0.46
C LYS A 208 5.20 -10.98 0.31
N GLU A 209 6.26 -10.40 -0.23
CA GLU A 209 7.59 -10.31 0.35
C GLU A 209 8.06 -8.88 0.12
N PHE A 210 8.70 -8.28 1.12
CA PHE A 210 9.15 -6.90 1.05
C PHE A 210 10.65 -6.82 1.32
N SER A 211 11.38 -6.33 0.31
CA SER A 211 12.81 -6.00 0.37
C SER A 211 13.11 -4.65 -0.27
N GLY A 212 12.06 -3.87 -0.58
CA GLY A 212 12.18 -2.58 -1.25
C GLY A 212 12.61 -1.46 -0.31
N PRO A 213 12.93 -0.27 -0.85
CA PRO A 213 13.16 0.92 -0.05
C PRO A 213 11.88 1.33 0.68
N VAL A 214 12.01 1.77 1.93
CA VAL A 214 10.97 2.49 2.67
C VAL A 214 11.22 4.00 2.58
N GLU A 215 10.22 4.79 3.00
CA GLU A 215 10.29 6.25 3.04
C GLU A 215 10.58 6.81 1.65
N ILE A 216 9.73 6.39 0.71
CA ILE A 216 9.80 6.83 -0.68
C ILE A 216 8.41 7.12 -1.23
N SER A 217 8.27 8.24 -1.92
CA SER A 217 7.05 8.65 -2.61
C SER A 217 7.13 8.27 -4.08
N GLY A 218 5.98 7.97 -4.65
CA GLY A 218 5.88 7.60 -6.06
C GLY A 218 4.49 7.87 -6.59
N ASP A 219 4.31 7.62 -7.88
CA ASP A 219 3.02 7.77 -8.53
C ASP A 219 2.27 6.44 -8.52
N LEU A 220 1.01 6.47 -8.12
CA LEU A 220 0.07 5.38 -8.32
C LEU A 220 -0.58 5.55 -9.69
N LEU A 221 -0.13 4.76 -10.66
CA LEU A 221 -0.53 4.84 -12.06
C LEU A 221 -1.51 3.74 -12.44
N LEU A 222 -2.52 4.10 -13.22
CA LEU A 222 -3.45 3.21 -13.89
C LEU A 222 -3.21 3.21 -15.39
N SER A 223 -3.06 2.03 -15.97
CA SER A 223 -2.92 1.84 -17.42
C SER A 223 -4.04 0.91 -17.90
N VAL A 224 -4.60 1.17 -19.07
CA VAL A 224 -5.69 0.36 -19.65
C VAL A 224 -5.28 -0.15 -21.02
N TYR A 225 -5.64 -1.38 -21.33
CA TYR A 225 -5.28 -2.02 -22.61
C TYR A 225 -6.29 -3.10 -23.00
N SER A 226 -6.45 -3.31 -24.31
CA SER A 226 -7.47 -4.23 -24.87
C SER A 226 -6.97 -5.66 -25.09
N ASP A 227 -5.66 -5.86 -25.20
CA ASP A 227 -5.04 -7.19 -25.40
C ASP A 227 -4.38 -7.70 -24.11
N ARG A 228 -4.51 -8.98 -23.79
CA ARG A 228 -3.88 -9.62 -22.63
C ARG A 228 -2.37 -9.42 -22.55
N THR A 229 -1.72 -9.13 -23.68
CA THR A 229 -0.28 -8.93 -23.78
C THR A 229 0.20 -7.54 -23.33
N ALA A 230 -0.71 -6.58 -23.13
CA ALA A 230 -0.39 -5.18 -22.81
C ALA A 230 0.56 -4.49 -23.82
N ILE A 231 0.66 -4.99 -25.07
CA ILE A 231 1.54 -4.41 -26.10
C ILE A 231 1.12 -2.98 -26.45
N GLN A 232 -0.18 -2.67 -26.42
CA GLN A 232 -0.70 -1.36 -26.74
C GLN A 232 -1.53 -0.81 -25.58
N LEU A 233 -0.97 0.21 -24.91
CA LEU A 233 -1.69 0.98 -23.90
C LEU A 233 -2.65 1.96 -24.59
N LEU A 234 -3.84 2.10 -24.01
CA LEU A 234 -4.85 3.03 -24.47
C LEU A 234 -4.68 4.38 -23.76
N PRO A 235 -4.68 5.51 -24.47
CA PRO A 235 -4.64 6.82 -23.85
C PRO A 235 -5.94 7.10 -23.09
N ALA A 236 -5.84 7.81 -21.97
CA ALA A 236 -6.97 8.32 -21.19
C ALA A 236 -7.53 9.61 -21.84
N GLU A 237 -8.32 9.48 -22.90
CA GLU A 237 -8.96 10.62 -23.56
C GLU A 237 -9.88 11.38 -22.59
N GLY A 238 -10.00 12.70 -22.74
CA GLY A 238 -10.76 13.55 -21.80
C GLY A 238 -9.94 14.07 -20.62
N VAL A 239 -8.77 13.47 -20.35
CA VAL A 239 -7.77 14.01 -19.39
C VAL A 239 -6.77 14.88 -20.16
N PRO A 240 -6.28 16.02 -19.59
CA PRO A 240 -5.23 16.81 -20.21
C PRO A 240 -4.02 15.96 -20.65
N SER A 241 -3.57 16.16 -21.88
CA SER A 241 -2.48 15.40 -22.53
C SER A 241 -2.77 13.93 -22.87
N ALA A 242 -3.98 13.42 -22.60
CA ALA A 242 -4.42 12.06 -22.90
C ALA A 242 -3.36 10.98 -22.55
N PRO A 243 -2.89 10.92 -21.28
CA PRO A 243 -1.76 10.07 -20.91
C PRO A 243 -2.11 8.58 -21.04
N THR A 244 -1.11 7.76 -21.37
CA THR A 244 -1.24 6.28 -21.34
C THR A 244 -1.19 5.71 -19.92
N HIS A 245 -0.65 6.49 -18.98
CA HIS A 245 -0.62 6.17 -17.55
C HIS A 245 -1.35 7.28 -16.80
N LEU A 246 -2.59 6.99 -16.37
CA LEU A 246 -3.36 7.92 -15.57
C LEU A 246 -2.85 7.89 -14.13
N ARG A 247 -2.30 9.01 -13.64
CA ARG A 247 -1.93 9.13 -12.23
C ARG A 247 -3.18 9.28 -11.38
N LEU A 248 -3.38 8.32 -10.48
CA LEU A 248 -4.45 8.35 -9.49
C LEU A 248 -3.99 9.13 -8.26
N ALA A 249 -2.91 8.72 -7.62
CA ALA A 249 -2.42 9.35 -6.38
C ALA A 249 -0.89 9.42 -6.36
N GLN A 250 -0.34 10.08 -5.34
CA GLN A 250 1.10 10.09 -5.05
C GLN A 250 1.37 9.58 -3.63
N PRO A 251 1.18 8.27 -3.36
CA PRO A 251 1.39 7.76 -2.01
C PRO A 251 2.88 7.64 -1.67
N ALA A 252 3.18 7.54 -0.37
CA ALA A 252 4.48 7.12 0.14
C ALA A 252 4.43 5.66 0.59
N LEU A 253 5.48 4.91 0.29
CA LEU A 253 5.75 3.60 0.85
C LEU A 253 6.43 3.77 2.21
N ILE A 254 5.69 3.56 3.30
CA ILE A 254 6.14 3.83 4.67
C ILE A 254 5.90 2.60 5.53
N TRP A 255 6.81 2.36 6.47
CA TRP A 255 6.68 1.28 7.44
C TRP A 255 6.43 1.86 8.83
N GLY A 256 5.31 1.50 9.45
CA GLY A 256 4.99 1.86 10.83
C GLY A 256 4.71 3.36 11.03
N THR A 257 4.92 3.85 12.25
CA THR A 257 4.71 5.26 12.61
C THR A 257 5.93 6.14 12.39
N GLY A 258 7.00 5.56 11.86
CA GLY A 258 8.31 6.17 11.77
C GLY A 258 8.98 6.29 13.14
N GLU A 259 10.29 6.53 13.12
CA GLU A 259 11.13 6.62 14.31
C GLU A 259 12.14 7.76 14.13
N LEU A 260 12.46 8.46 15.21
CA LEU A 260 13.58 9.39 15.22
C LEU A 260 14.84 8.62 15.62
N PRO A 261 15.99 8.88 14.97
CA PRO A 261 17.28 8.36 15.42
C PRO A 261 17.57 8.75 16.87
N ASP A 262 18.08 7.81 17.68
CA ASP A 262 18.44 8.04 19.09
C ASP A 262 19.41 9.21 19.32
N MET A 263 20.19 9.55 18.28
CA MET A 263 21.19 10.61 18.31
C MET A 263 20.62 12.04 18.20
N ILE A 264 19.34 12.19 17.89
CA ILE A 264 18.70 13.51 17.79
C ILE A 264 18.38 14.03 19.19
N ALA A 265 18.94 15.17 19.57
CA ALA A 265 18.59 15.80 20.85
C ALA A 265 17.17 16.33 20.80
N ASN A 266 16.37 15.92 21.78
CA ASN A 266 15.02 16.41 21.94
C ASN A 266 15.03 17.68 22.81
N PRO A 267 14.48 18.80 22.34
CA PRO A 267 14.17 19.94 23.18
C PRO A 267 13.12 19.53 24.22
N ALA A 268 12.96 20.35 25.26
CA ALA A 268 11.94 20.09 26.30
C ALA A 268 10.52 20.03 25.69
N GLU A 269 10.27 20.86 24.66
CA GLU A 269 9.01 20.91 23.91
C GLU A 269 9.29 20.98 22.41
N PRO A 270 8.61 20.19 21.56
CA PRO A 270 8.75 20.27 20.11
C PRO A 270 8.31 21.64 19.55
N ILE A 271 9.06 22.19 18.61
CA ILE A 271 8.81 23.52 18.04
C ILE A 271 7.80 23.42 16.89
N PRO A 272 6.63 24.07 16.95
CA PRO A 272 5.62 23.96 15.91
C PRO A 272 5.98 24.80 14.68
N PHE A 273 5.79 24.19 13.50
CA PHE A 273 5.87 24.83 12.19
C PHE A 273 4.48 24.81 11.55
N GLY A 274 3.79 25.94 11.66
CA GLY A 274 2.36 26.02 11.39
C GLY A 274 1.55 25.06 12.26
N ASN A 275 0.52 24.46 11.65
CA ASN A 275 -0.34 23.44 12.26
C ASN A 275 -0.05 22.02 11.76
N ILE A 276 0.95 21.83 10.91
CA ILE A 276 1.19 20.57 10.20
C ILE A 276 2.43 19.80 10.66
N LEU A 277 3.43 20.49 11.22
CA LEU A 277 4.71 19.89 11.58
C LEU A 277 5.21 20.39 12.95
N ARG A 278 6.03 19.58 13.60
CA ARG A 278 6.76 19.92 14.82
C ARG A 278 8.21 19.46 14.68
N LEU A 279 9.16 20.35 14.90
CA LEU A 279 10.57 20.02 15.03
C LEU A 279 10.79 19.39 16.40
N ALA A 280 10.99 18.08 16.41
CA ALA A 280 11.18 17.27 17.59
C ALA A 280 12.63 17.23 18.07
N GLY A 281 13.60 17.61 17.23
CA GLY A 281 15.00 17.71 17.63
C GLY A 281 15.95 17.92 16.46
N TRP A 282 17.23 18.10 16.75
CA TRP A 282 18.27 18.23 15.71
C TRP A 282 19.66 17.83 16.22
N THR A 283 20.57 17.59 15.27
CA THR A 283 22.00 17.39 15.53
C THR A 283 22.84 17.90 14.35
N TYR A 284 23.98 18.52 14.66
CA TYR A 284 24.95 19.03 13.68
C TYR A 284 26.34 19.20 14.35
N PRO A 285 27.45 19.24 13.58
CA PRO A 285 28.79 19.40 14.15
C PRO A 285 29.02 20.82 14.70
N CYS A 286 29.60 20.95 15.90
CA CYS A 286 29.93 22.26 16.48
C CYS A 286 31.02 22.99 15.71
N VAL A 287 32.02 22.24 15.24
CA VAL A 287 33.19 22.77 14.54
C VAL A 287 33.26 22.07 13.20
N VAL A 288 33.40 22.85 12.14
CA VAL A 288 33.54 22.34 10.78
C VAL A 288 34.74 23.00 10.10
N LYS A 289 35.45 22.22 9.29
CA LYS A 289 36.54 22.75 8.49
C LYS A 289 35.98 23.55 7.30
N GLN A 290 36.56 24.72 7.03
CA GLN A 290 36.13 25.57 5.92
C GLN A 290 35.98 24.81 4.60
N GLY A 291 34.86 25.03 3.90
CA GLY A 291 34.55 24.38 2.62
C GLY A 291 34.33 22.87 2.64
N LYS A 292 34.38 22.19 3.80
CA LYS A 292 34.02 20.78 3.91
C LYS A 292 32.51 20.59 3.94
N LEU A 293 32.06 19.42 3.49
CA LEU A 293 30.66 19.01 3.62
C LEU A 293 30.32 18.89 5.10
N MET A 294 29.21 19.48 5.51
CA MET A 294 28.60 19.27 6.81
C MET A 294 27.18 18.76 6.65
N GLU A 295 26.72 18.05 7.68
CA GLU A 295 25.39 17.48 7.75
C GLU A 295 24.63 18.09 8.93
N VAL A 296 23.37 18.43 8.69
CA VAL A 296 22.41 18.82 9.73
C VAL A 296 21.25 17.86 9.64
N THR A 297 21.03 17.09 10.71
CA THR A 297 19.91 16.15 10.78
C THR A 297 18.83 16.71 11.68
N LEU A 298 17.61 16.79 11.15
CA LEU A 298 16.44 17.36 11.80
C LEU A 298 15.43 16.23 12.06
N GLY A 299 14.90 16.14 13.27
CA GLY A 299 13.83 15.21 13.64
C GLY A 299 12.48 15.90 13.60
N TRP A 300 11.53 15.35 12.86
CA TRP A 300 10.23 15.95 12.59
C TRP A 300 9.10 15.02 13.00
N HIS A 301 8.03 15.61 13.53
CA HIS A 301 6.75 14.95 13.73
C HIS A 301 5.68 15.68 12.91
N THR A 302 4.93 14.95 12.08
CA THR A 302 3.69 15.48 11.52
C THR A 302 2.60 15.53 12.60
N THR A 303 1.62 16.41 12.43
CA THR A 303 0.48 16.53 13.34
C THR A 303 -0.68 15.65 12.89
N GLN A 304 -1.85 15.84 13.49
CA GLN A 304 -3.11 15.22 13.04
C GLN A 304 -3.67 15.85 11.76
N GLN A 305 -3.14 17.00 11.33
CA GLN A 305 -3.61 17.68 10.13
C GLN A 305 -2.86 17.16 8.89
N PRO A 306 -3.57 16.66 7.86
CA PRO A 306 -2.94 16.25 6.61
C PRO A 306 -2.22 17.42 5.93
N ILE A 307 -1.07 17.11 5.33
CA ILE A 307 -0.30 18.08 4.55
C ILE A 307 -0.85 18.10 3.13
N SER A 308 -1.57 19.17 2.76
CA SER A 308 -2.19 19.29 1.44
C SER A 308 -1.36 20.08 0.43
N ARG A 309 -0.20 20.62 0.85
CA ARG A 309 0.68 21.42 0.00
C ARG A 309 2.10 20.88 -0.02
N SER A 310 2.79 21.15 -1.12
CA SER A 310 4.21 20.83 -1.28
C SER A 310 5.05 21.81 -0.48
N TYR A 311 5.87 21.31 0.44
CA TYR A 311 6.75 22.10 1.28
C TYR A 311 8.21 21.71 1.07
N ILE A 312 9.09 22.71 1.16
CA ILE A 312 10.54 22.54 1.15
C ILE A 312 11.07 22.76 2.56
N PHE A 313 11.94 21.85 2.98
CA PHE A 313 12.62 21.89 4.26
C PHE A 313 14.00 22.48 4.00
N ALA A 314 14.32 23.56 4.71
CA ALA A 314 15.53 24.32 4.49
C ALA A 314 16.37 24.42 5.75
N VAL A 315 17.68 24.38 5.56
CA VAL A 315 18.69 24.76 6.55
C VAL A 315 19.51 25.90 5.98
N TYR A 316 19.73 26.94 6.77
CA TYR A 316 20.53 28.10 6.41
C TYR A 316 21.68 28.30 7.40
N ILE A 317 22.83 28.71 6.88
CA ILE A 317 23.94 29.23 7.67
C ILE A 317 24.03 30.73 7.43
N LEU A 318 23.92 31.50 8.50
CA LEU A 318 23.95 32.95 8.46
C LEU A 318 25.21 33.48 9.16
N SER A 319 25.83 34.49 8.56
CA SER A 319 26.89 35.29 9.18
C SER A 319 26.36 36.14 10.34
N GLU A 320 27.25 36.84 11.06
CA GLU A 320 26.88 37.84 12.07
C GLU A 320 26.04 39.00 11.47
N THR A 321 26.29 39.35 10.20
CA THR A 321 25.51 40.35 9.44
C THR A 321 24.17 39.83 8.94
N HIS A 322 23.79 38.59 9.27
CA HIS A 322 22.58 37.89 8.82
C HIS A 322 22.54 37.60 7.31
N ASP A 323 23.70 37.56 6.65
CA ASP A 323 23.81 37.15 5.26
C ASP A 323 23.85 35.62 5.15
N ILE A 324 23.13 35.04 4.19
CA ILE A 324 23.14 33.59 3.94
C ILE A 324 24.48 33.22 3.29
N THR A 325 25.31 32.45 4.00
CA THR A 325 26.61 31.99 3.51
C THR A 325 26.59 30.56 2.98
N ALA A 326 25.65 29.75 3.44
CA ALA A 326 25.38 28.41 2.91
C ALA A 326 23.90 28.05 3.13
N GLN A 327 23.35 27.21 2.26
CA GLN A 327 21.99 26.70 2.42
C GLN A 327 21.84 25.31 1.79
N ALA A 328 20.86 24.55 2.28
CA ALA A 328 20.36 23.35 1.63
C ALA A 328 18.83 23.29 1.78
N ASP A 329 18.15 23.20 0.65
CA ASP A 329 16.70 23.21 0.52
C ASP A 329 16.24 22.02 -0.33
N SER A 330 15.40 21.16 0.25
CA SER A 330 14.82 20.04 -0.49
C SER A 330 13.52 19.56 0.16
N PRO A 331 12.64 18.85 -0.58
CA PRO A 331 11.57 18.09 0.06
C PRO A 331 12.16 17.08 1.07
N PRO A 332 11.34 16.50 1.95
CA PRO A 332 11.79 15.51 2.92
C PRO A 332 12.64 14.40 2.30
N HIS A 333 13.70 14.00 3.01
CA HIS A 333 14.64 12.96 2.57
C HIS A 333 15.26 13.27 1.20
N ASN A 334 15.59 14.54 0.96
CA ASN A 334 16.17 15.03 -0.29
C ASN A 334 15.33 14.70 -1.54
N GLY A 335 14.00 14.82 -1.42
CA GLY A 335 13.07 14.56 -2.51
C GLY A 335 12.59 13.12 -2.60
N ARG A 336 13.13 12.19 -1.80
CA ARG A 336 12.60 10.82 -1.73
C ARG A 336 11.18 10.79 -1.19
N LEU A 337 10.84 11.71 -0.29
CA LEU A 337 9.48 11.87 0.23
C LEU A 337 8.88 13.20 -0.22
N LEU A 338 7.62 13.17 -0.62
CA LEU A 338 6.82 14.38 -0.81
C LEU A 338 6.21 14.79 0.53
N SER A 339 6.14 16.08 0.82
CA SER A 339 5.49 16.53 2.06
C SER A 339 4.02 16.15 2.10
N THR A 340 3.35 16.11 0.94
CA THR A 340 1.93 15.75 0.78
C THR A 340 1.63 14.27 0.98
N SER A 341 2.63 13.40 0.96
CA SER A 341 2.48 11.96 1.21
C SER A 341 2.91 11.55 2.61
N LEU A 342 3.31 12.49 3.47
CA LEU A 342 3.65 12.19 4.86
C LEU A 342 2.36 11.85 5.65
N PRO A 343 2.33 10.75 6.42
CA PRO A 343 1.22 10.42 7.29
C PRO A 343 1.03 11.46 8.37
N THR A 344 -0.16 11.54 8.93
CA THR A 344 -0.40 12.25 10.20
C THR A 344 0.22 11.49 11.38
N ASN A 345 0.73 12.21 12.38
CA ASN A 345 1.41 11.67 13.57
C ASN A 345 2.59 10.73 13.22
N PHE A 346 3.35 11.07 12.19
CA PHE A 346 4.51 10.34 11.71
C PHE A 346 5.79 11.01 12.16
N ALA A 347 6.75 10.23 12.67
CA ALA A 347 8.07 10.70 13.06
C ALA A 347 9.11 10.34 12.00
N PHE A 348 9.93 11.30 11.58
CA PHE A 348 10.99 11.03 10.59
C PHE A 348 12.18 11.97 10.78
N SER A 349 13.34 11.55 10.28
CA SER A 349 14.55 12.39 10.26
C SER A 349 14.89 12.85 8.85
N ASP A 350 15.23 14.12 8.70
CA ASP A 350 15.62 14.71 7.43
C ASP A 350 17.03 15.31 7.54
N THR A 351 17.97 14.76 6.76
CA THR A 351 19.37 15.19 6.76
C THR A 351 19.65 16.10 5.57
N LYS A 352 20.13 17.31 5.87
CA LYS A 352 20.57 18.30 4.88
C LYS A 352 22.10 18.34 4.85
N GLN A 353 22.66 18.30 3.64
CA GLN A 353 24.09 18.36 3.40
C GLN A 353 24.45 19.62 2.61
N PHE A 354 25.48 20.34 3.03
CA PHE A 354 25.99 21.51 2.32
C PHE A 354 27.45 21.79 2.69
N SER A 355 28.15 22.55 1.84
CA SER A 355 29.52 22.98 2.14
C SER A 355 29.52 24.06 3.21
N ALA A 356 30.36 23.90 4.23
CA ALA A 356 30.61 24.92 5.22
C ALA A 356 31.13 26.22 4.57
N PRO A 357 30.87 27.39 5.19
CA PRO A 357 31.42 28.66 4.72
C PRO A 357 32.93 28.59 4.45
N SER A 358 33.39 29.36 3.47
CA SER A 358 34.82 29.44 3.13
C SER A 358 35.61 30.34 4.06
N GLU A 359 34.93 31.24 4.78
CA GLU A 359 35.54 32.15 5.73
C GLU A 359 35.51 31.55 7.14
N LEU A 360 36.56 31.82 7.91
CA LEU A 360 36.66 31.38 9.31
C LEU A 360 35.78 32.28 10.19
N GLY A 361 35.11 31.69 11.17
CA GLY A 361 34.28 32.47 12.10
C GLY A 361 33.17 31.65 12.75
N VAL A 362 32.34 32.34 13.54
CA VAL A 362 31.15 31.75 14.16
C VAL A 362 29.93 32.11 13.33
N TYR A 363 29.15 31.11 12.96
CA TYR A 363 27.94 31.27 12.15
C TYR A 363 26.73 30.75 12.91
N SER A 364 25.56 31.31 12.61
CA SER A 364 24.28 30.83 13.16
C SER A 364 23.63 29.84 12.20
N VAL A 365 23.13 28.73 12.72
CA VAL A 365 22.38 27.71 11.97
C VAL A 365 20.90 27.92 12.18
N TYR A 366 20.13 27.98 11.09
CA TYR A 366 18.69 28.13 11.10
C TYR A 366 18.01 27.03 10.30
N THR A 367 16.75 26.75 10.62
CA THR A 367 15.85 25.97 9.76
C THR A 367 14.57 26.74 9.46
N ALA A 368 14.01 26.50 8.28
CA ALA A 368 12.68 26.94 7.90
C ALA A 368 11.97 25.85 7.10
N ILE A 369 10.65 25.99 7.01
CA ILE A 369 9.83 25.26 6.06
C ILE A 369 9.04 26.29 5.27
N TYR A 370 9.02 26.18 3.94
CA TYR A 370 8.23 27.07 3.10
C TYR A 370 7.44 26.31 2.04
N ASP A 371 6.30 26.88 1.69
CA ASP A 371 5.41 26.40 0.65
C ASP A 371 6.12 26.52 -0.71
N TYR A 372 6.19 25.41 -1.45
CA TYR A 372 6.97 25.34 -2.69
C TYR A 372 6.42 26.27 -3.78
N GLU A 373 5.12 26.52 -3.82
CA GLU A 373 4.48 27.33 -4.86
C GLU A 373 4.56 28.82 -4.52
N THR A 374 4.14 29.18 -3.31
CA THR A 374 4.05 30.59 -2.87
C THR A 374 5.37 31.13 -2.33
N LYS A 375 6.27 30.25 -1.91
CA LYS A 375 7.51 30.57 -1.17
C LYS A 375 7.29 31.17 0.22
N ASP A 376 6.05 31.17 0.71
CA ASP A 376 5.72 31.63 2.06
C ASP A 376 6.24 30.63 3.09
N ARG A 377 6.92 31.13 4.13
CA ARG A 377 7.40 30.31 5.25
C ARG A 377 6.26 29.98 6.20
N LEU A 378 6.29 28.77 6.75
CA LEU A 378 5.41 28.39 7.84
C LEU A 378 5.69 29.26 9.06
N THR A 379 4.62 29.67 9.74
CA THR A 379 4.71 30.48 10.94
C THR A 379 5.22 29.64 12.11
N ILE A 380 6.02 30.28 12.97
CA ILE A 380 6.53 29.70 14.21
C ILE A 380 6.14 30.68 15.32
N PRO A 381 5.41 30.24 16.36
CA PRO A 381 4.98 31.12 17.46
C PRO A 381 6.17 31.87 18.07
N GLY A 382 6.07 33.20 18.15
CA GLY A 382 7.12 34.06 18.72
C GLY A 382 8.26 34.43 17.76
N VAL A 383 8.26 33.92 16.52
CA VAL A 383 9.31 34.19 15.52
C VAL A 383 8.69 34.87 14.29
N SER A 384 9.16 36.07 13.95
CA SER A 384 8.50 36.95 12.96
C SER A 384 8.73 36.58 11.49
N ASP A 385 9.70 35.73 11.17
CA ASP A 385 10.14 35.44 9.79
C ASP A 385 10.14 33.94 9.45
N GLY A 386 9.66 33.09 10.35
CA GLY A 386 9.64 31.64 10.19
C GLY A 386 11.04 30.98 10.15
N LEU A 387 12.09 31.67 10.62
CA LEU A 387 13.43 31.12 10.76
C LEU A 387 13.70 30.74 12.22
N PHE A 388 13.79 29.45 12.49
CA PHE A 388 14.12 28.97 13.84
C PHE A 388 15.62 28.74 13.97
N LYS A 389 16.25 29.37 14.97
CA LYS A 389 17.68 29.22 15.24
C LYS A 389 17.95 27.89 15.94
N LEU A 390 18.73 27.02 15.31
CA LEU A 390 19.16 25.73 15.87
C LEU A 390 20.35 25.88 16.82
N GLY A 391 21.20 26.88 16.56
CA GLY A 391 22.36 27.25 17.39
C GLY A 391 23.47 27.87 16.53
N THR A 392 24.73 27.60 16.86
CA THR A 392 25.90 28.13 16.15
C THR A 392 26.93 27.06 15.78
N ILE A 393 27.74 27.34 14.77
CA ILE A 393 28.91 26.53 14.37
C ILE A 393 30.15 27.42 14.29
N GLU A 394 31.31 26.84 14.59
CA GLU A 394 32.61 27.45 14.34
C GLU A 394 33.24 26.86 13.08
N VAL A 395 33.54 27.72 12.11
CA VAL A 395 34.29 27.35 10.91
C VAL A 395 35.77 27.57 11.18
N SER A 396 36.53 26.47 11.17
CA SER A 396 37.95 26.45 11.47
C SER A 396 38.80 26.01 10.27
N SER A 397 40.10 26.32 10.30
CA SER A 397 41.07 25.82 9.32
C SER A 397 41.57 24.41 9.67
N LEU A 398 41.43 24.02 10.94
CA LEU A 398 41.86 22.73 11.45
C LEU A 398 40.85 21.63 11.12
N ASP A 399 41.38 20.45 10.82
CA ASP A 399 40.57 19.23 10.75
C ASP A 399 40.36 18.71 12.17
N VAL A 400 39.24 19.05 12.78
CA VAL A 400 38.85 18.47 14.07
C VAL A 400 38.18 17.14 13.78
N PRO A 401 38.70 16.01 14.30
CA PRO A 401 38.04 14.72 14.11
C PRO A 401 36.60 14.79 14.64
N GLN A 402 35.63 14.52 13.78
CA GLN A 402 34.24 14.40 14.19
C GLN A 402 34.08 13.10 14.98
N THR A 403 34.15 13.17 16.30
CA THR A 403 33.71 12.08 17.18
C THR A 403 32.21 12.23 17.43
N ALA A 404 31.50 11.15 17.74
CA ALA A 404 30.08 11.21 18.09
C ALA A 404 29.79 12.20 19.25
N ASP A 405 30.77 12.36 20.15
CA ASP A 405 30.72 13.30 21.29
C ASP A 405 30.94 14.78 20.89
N SER A 406 31.33 15.06 19.64
CA SER A 406 31.56 16.42 19.11
C SER A 406 30.32 17.06 18.49
N ALA A 407 29.18 16.36 18.53
CA ALA A 407 27.91 16.91 18.09
C ALA A 407 27.45 18.02 19.04
N CYS A 408 27.06 19.15 18.48
CA CYS A 408 26.41 20.21 19.25
C CYS A 408 24.98 19.77 19.50
N TYR A 409 24.70 19.45 20.77
CA TYR A 409 23.33 19.35 21.23
C TYR A 409 22.80 20.75 21.51
N ALA A 410 21.53 20.97 21.18
CA ALA A 410 20.85 22.22 21.44
C ALA A 410 21.15 22.67 22.88
N ASP A 411 21.74 23.86 23.02
CA ASP A 411 21.94 24.46 24.32
C ASP A 411 20.55 24.63 24.93
N LYS A 412 20.22 23.84 25.96
CA LYS A 412 18.85 23.75 26.49
C LYS A 412 18.31 25.11 26.96
N GLU A 413 19.18 26.09 27.16
CA GLU A 413 18.82 27.46 27.53
C GLU A 413 18.39 28.36 26.36
N ALA A 414 18.80 28.08 25.12
CA ALA A 414 18.45 28.92 23.96
C ALA A 414 17.00 28.74 23.45
N ALA A 415 16.26 27.77 24.00
CA ALA A 415 14.87 27.46 23.64
C ALA A 415 13.82 28.08 24.58
N LYS A 416 14.21 29.03 25.44
CA LYS A 416 13.31 29.88 26.23
C LYS A 416 13.36 31.31 25.72
#